data_AF-S6EAP5-F1
#
_entry.id   AF-S6EAP5-F1
#
_cell.length_a   1.000
_cell.length_b   1.000
_cell.length_c   1.000
_cell.angle_alpha   90.00
_cell.angle_beta   90.00
_cell.angle_gamma   90.00
#
_symmetry.space_group_name_H-M   'P 1'
#
loop_
_entity.id
_entity.type
_entity.pdbx_description
1 polymer ?
#
loop_
_entity_poly.entity_id
_entity_poly.type
_entity_poly.pdbx_seq_one_letter_code
_entity_poly.pdbx_strand_id
1 'polypeptide(L)' 'DQPVYSCDANFQRIHDFDAVSGCEGGPAFSCADHSPWAINDNLSYGFAATALSGQTEESWCCA' A
#
# COMPACT_ATOMS: atom_id res chain seq x y z
N ASP A 1 -7.51 -1.66 12.61
CA ASP A 1 -8.58 -2.22 11.76
C ASP A 1 -9.10 -1.20 10.76
N GLN A 2 -8.28 -0.89 9.75
CA GLN A 2 -8.70 -0.14 8.56
C GLN A 2 -7.83 -0.59 7.38
N PRO A 3 -8.28 -0.42 6.12
CA PRO A 3 -7.45 -0.67 4.96
C PRO A 3 -6.21 0.24 4.93
N VAL A 4 -5.22 -0.14 4.12
CA VAL A 4 -4.05 0.71 3.84
C VAL A 4 -4.51 1.97 3.12
N TYR A 5 -3.92 3.13 3.45
CA TYR A 5 -4.26 4.39 2.80
C TYR A 5 -3.88 4.38 1.31
N SER A 6 -4.75 4.92 0.47
CA SER A 6 -4.40 5.45 -0.84
C SER A 6 -4.12 6.95 -0.74
N CYS A 7 -3.48 7.51 -1.76
CA CYS A 7 -3.21 8.94 -1.86
C CYS A 7 -3.70 9.50 -3.19
N ASP A 8 -3.96 10.80 -3.23
CA ASP A 8 -4.21 11.52 -4.47
C ASP A 8 -2.92 11.69 -5.30
N ALA A 9 -3.04 12.31 -6.48
CA ALA A 9 -1.91 12.55 -7.37
C ALA A 9 -0.82 13.48 -6.78
N ASN A 10 -1.11 14.16 -5.66
CA ASN A 10 -0.17 15.00 -4.92
C ASN A 10 0.35 14.31 -3.65
N PHE A 11 0.17 12.99 -3.55
CA PHE A 11 0.56 12.16 -2.40
C PHE A 11 -0.10 12.57 -1.08
N GLN A 12 -1.27 13.21 -1.13
CA GLN A 12 -2.07 13.48 0.06
C GLN A 12 -3.01 12.31 0.33
N ARG A 13 -3.09 11.84 1.59
CA ARG A 13 -3.90 10.68 1.95
C ARG A 13 -5.38 10.92 1.65
N ILE A 14 -6.00 9.94 1.01
CA ILE A 14 -7.44 9.88 0.79
C ILE A 14 -8.04 9.04 1.92
N HIS A 15 -9.11 9.54 2.54
CA HIS A 15 -9.83 8.85 3.62
C HIS A 15 -11.06 8.06 3.12
N ASP A 16 -11.39 8.20 1.83
CA ASP A 16 -12.35 7.37 1.13
C ASP A 16 -11.66 6.11 0.59
N PHE A 17 -11.85 4.99 1.28
CA PHE A 17 -11.25 3.70 0.91
C PHE A 17 -11.94 3.04 -0.29
N ASP A 18 -13.08 3.57 -0.75
CA ASP A 18 -13.81 3.10 -1.94
C ASP A 18 -13.46 3.92 -3.21
N ALA A 19 -12.56 4.90 -3.10
CA ALA A 19 -12.12 5.72 -4.22
C ALA A 19 -11.48 4.87 -5.34
N VAL A 20 -11.94 5.07 -6.58
CA VAL A 20 -11.51 4.29 -7.75
C VAL A 20 -10.00 4.45 -7.98
N SER A 21 -9.34 3.34 -8.31
CA SER A 21 -7.90 3.32 -8.61
C SER A 21 -7.55 4.19 -9.81
N GLY A 22 -6.43 4.91 -9.72
CA GLY A 22 -5.84 5.65 -10.83
C GLY A 22 -5.46 4.76 -12.02
N CYS A 23 -5.21 3.46 -11.78
CA CYS A 23 -5.03 2.49 -12.85
C CYS A 23 -6.30 2.27 -13.70
N GLU A 24 -7.47 2.62 -13.16
CA GLU A 24 -8.78 2.57 -13.83
C GLU A 24 -9.31 3.98 -14.15
N GLY A 25 -8.48 5.02 -14.02
CA GLY A 25 -8.85 6.41 -14.29
C GLY A 25 -9.44 7.18 -13.09
N GLY A 26 -9.43 6.59 -11.90
CA GLY A 26 -9.87 7.25 -10.66
C GLY A 26 -8.78 8.10 -9.97
N PRO A 27 -9.07 8.66 -8.78
CA PRO A 27 -8.16 9.55 -8.09
C PRO A 27 -7.18 8.87 -7.12
N ALA A 28 -7.29 7.56 -6.88
CA ALA A 28 -6.53 6.86 -5.84
C ALA A 28 -5.25 6.19 -6.37
N PHE A 29 -4.09 6.57 -5.82
CA PHE A 29 -2.76 6.05 -6.14
C PHE A 29 -2.07 5.48 -4.89
N SER A 30 -0.94 4.80 -5.06
CA SER A 30 -0.09 4.41 -3.93
C SER A 30 0.56 5.65 -3.30
N CYS A 31 0.57 5.73 -1.97
CA CYS A 31 1.24 6.80 -1.26
C CYS A 31 2.77 6.69 -1.37
N ALA A 32 3.46 7.84 -1.47
CA ALA A 32 4.92 7.87 -1.59
C ALA A 32 5.64 7.36 -0.32
N ASP A 33 5.01 7.45 0.85
CA ASP A 33 5.52 6.90 2.11
C ASP A 33 5.42 5.36 2.19
N HIS A 34 4.82 4.69 1.18
CA HIS A 34 4.95 3.24 0.99
C HIS A 34 6.28 2.82 0.33
N SER A 35 7.30 3.68 0.42
CA SER A 35 8.65 3.40 -0.08
C SER A 35 9.50 2.69 0.98
N PRO A 36 10.45 1.84 0.58
CA PRO A 36 11.38 1.22 1.51
C PRO A 36 12.42 2.22 2.04
N TRP A 37 12.99 1.93 3.20
CA TRP A 37 14.13 2.68 3.75
C TRP A 37 15.08 1.76 4.51
N ALA A 38 16.36 2.13 4.53
CA ALA A 38 17.39 1.42 5.28
C ALA A 38 17.41 1.87 6.75
N ILE A 39 17.56 0.91 7.66
CA ILE A 39 17.84 1.15 9.08
C ILE A 39 19.35 1.13 9.32
N ASN A 40 20.06 0.19 8.69
CA ASN A 40 21.52 0.06 8.66
C ASN A 40 21.94 -0.83 7.48
N ASP A 41 23.24 -1.10 7.34
CA ASP A 41 23.81 -1.89 6.23
C ASP A 41 23.23 -3.33 6.09
N ASN A 42 22.56 -3.84 7.12
CA ASN A 42 22.02 -5.20 7.16
C ASN A 42 20.48 -5.27 7.34
N LEU A 43 19.78 -4.14 7.50
CA LEU A 43 18.35 -4.11 7.75
C LEU A 43 17.67 -2.94 7.04
N SER A 44 16.55 -3.24 6.35
CA SER A 44 15.64 -2.27 5.75
C SER A 44 14.19 -2.64 6.06
N TYR A 45 13.31 -1.64 6.06
CA TYR A 45 11.86 -1.83 6.10
C TYR A 45 11.22 -1.34 4.81
N GLY A 46 10.02 -1.83 4.51
CA GLY A 46 9.29 -1.47 3.31
C GLY A 46 7.99 -2.24 3.16
N PHE A 47 7.47 -2.22 1.93
CA PHE A 47 6.18 -2.79 1.54
C PHE A 47 6.37 -3.70 0.33
N ALA A 48 5.48 -4.69 0.16
CA ALA A 48 5.54 -5.63 -0.94
C ALA A 48 4.15 -6.10 -1.37
N ALA A 49 4.00 -6.43 -2.66
CA ALA A 49 2.87 -7.21 -3.15
C ALA A 49 3.22 -8.71 -3.01
N THR A 50 2.32 -9.50 -2.43
CA THR A 50 2.59 -10.91 -2.09
C THR A 50 1.54 -11.84 -2.69
N ALA A 51 1.98 -13.03 -3.09
CA ALA A 51 1.12 -14.17 -3.41
C ALA A 51 1.69 -15.40 -2.70
N LEU A 52 1.12 -15.74 -1.53
CA LEU A 52 1.63 -16.82 -0.69
C LEU A 52 0.87 -18.13 -1.00
N SER A 53 1.62 -19.20 -1.26
CA SER A 53 1.04 -20.49 -1.62
C SER A 53 0.07 -21.00 -0.55
N GLY A 54 -1.16 -21.32 -0.95
CA GLY A 54 -2.20 -21.86 -0.07
C GLY A 54 -2.83 -20.84 0.88
N GLN A 55 -2.56 -19.55 0.71
CA GLN A 55 -3.13 -18.46 1.51
C GLN A 55 -4.02 -17.55 0.67
N THR A 56 -4.72 -16.62 1.32
CA THR A 56 -5.59 -15.62 0.70
C THR A 56 -5.30 -14.22 1.21
N GLU A 57 -5.86 -13.20 0.58
CA GLU A 57 -5.73 -11.80 1.01
C GLU A 57 -6.22 -11.58 2.44
N GLU A 58 -7.24 -12.31 2.89
CA GLU A 58 -7.71 -12.26 4.28
C GLU A 58 -6.59 -12.59 5.29
N SER A 59 -5.67 -13.49 4.91
CA SER A 59 -4.56 -13.90 5.77
C SER A 59 -3.29 -13.06 5.66
N TRP A 60 -3.01 -12.44 4.50
CA TRP A 60 -1.75 -11.71 4.29
C TRP A 60 -1.88 -10.19 4.19
N CYS A 61 -3.08 -9.65 3.95
CA CYS A 61 -3.25 -8.20 3.89
C CYS A 61 -2.96 -7.59 5.26
N CYS A 62 -1.86 -6.82 5.33
CA CYS A 62 -1.35 -6.16 6.54
C CYS A 62 -0.76 -7.11 7.62
N ALA A 63 -0.38 -8.34 7.25
CA ALA A 63 0.28 -9.29 8.14
C ALA A 63 1.68 -8.84 8.60
#